data_AF-A0A937ZTF6-F1
#
_entry.id   AF-A0A937ZTF6-F1
#
_cell.length_a   1.000
_cell.length_b   1.000
_cell.length_c   1.000
_cell.angle_alpha   90.00
_cell.angle_beta   90.00
_cell.angle_gamma   90.00
#
_symmetry.space_group_name_H-M   'P 1'
#
loop_
_entity.id
_entity.type
_entity.pdbx_description
1 polymer ?
#
loop_
_entity_poly.entity_id
_entity_poly.type
_entity_poly.pdbx_seq_one_letter_code
_entity_poly.pdbx_strand_id
1 'polypeptide(L)'
;SRERWLAESKPSNPGRLNDLRHIIYKSADAPWRRARKSLGLMLREGLLKENIDGEALLWAHERLLARPEQRRILMVISDGAPVDDSTLSVNPGNYLERHLRRVIEWIETMSPVELVAIGIGHDVTRYYKRAVTIVDAEQLGGTMLDQLASLFDEEDGGAAPSLQPRRRGGRRAA
;
A
#
# COMPACT_ATOMS: atom_id res chain seq x y z
N SER A 1 22.98 6.22 5.52
CA SER A 1 22.95 5.07 6.45
C SER A 1 24.05 4.02 6.15
N ARG A 2 24.12 3.48 4.93
CA ARG A 2 25.18 2.55 4.47
C ARG A 2 26.62 3.03 4.63
N GLU A 3 26.89 4.29 4.29
CA GLU A 3 28.24 4.86 4.40
C GLU A 3 28.76 4.85 5.84
N ARG A 4 27.88 5.12 6.81
CA ARG A 4 28.20 5.04 8.24
C ARG A 4 28.55 3.60 8.64
N TRP A 5 27.74 2.64 8.23
CA TRP A 5 28.02 1.22 8.48
C TRP A 5 29.37 0.77 7.90
N LEU A 6 29.74 1.25 6.70
CA LEU A 6 31.06 1.00 6.11
C LEU A 6 32.18 1.66 6.92
N ALA A 7 31.99 2.91 7.36
CA ALA A 7 32.96 3.64 8.17
C ALA A 7 33.19 3.00 9.56
N GLU A 8 32.15 2.36 10.11
CA GLU A 8 32.19 1.63 11.39
C GLU A 8 32.74 0.20 11.26
N SER A 9 33.43 -0.13 10.17
CA SER A 9 34.02 -1.45 9.91
C SER A 9 32.99 -2.59 9.82
N LYS A 10 31.79 -2.30 9.31
CA LYS A 10 30.75 -3.28 8.99
C LYS A 10 30.31 -4.12 10.22
N PRO A 11 29.78 -3.50 11.28
CA PRO A 11 29.24 -4.25 12.42
C PRO A 11 28.18 -5.27 11.97
N SER A 12 28.10 -6.41 12.67
CA SER A 12 27.14 -7.47 12.37
C SER A 12 25.71 -7.04 12.66
N ASN A 13 24.74 -7.67 11.98
CA ASN A 13 23.32 -7.35 12.07
C ASN A 13 23.00 -5.85 11.83
N PRO A 14 23.42 -5.28 10.69
CA PRO A 14 23.26 -3.85 10.40
C PRO A 14 21.80 -3.37 10.37
N GLY A 15 20.86 -4.30 10.15
CA GLY A 15 19.50 -3.94 9.83
C GLY A 15 19.42 -3.18 8.50
N ARG A 16 18.48 -2.24 8.41
CA ARG A 16 18.24 -1.44 7.20
C ARG A 16 19.34 -0.40 6.97
N LEU A 17 19.86 -0.35 5.74
CA LEU A 17 21.01 0.48 5.38
C LEU A 17 20.72 1.66 4.44
N ASN A 18 19.49 1.82 3.97
CA ASN A 18 19.13 2.93 3.08
C ASN A 18 18.84 4.22 3.88
N ASP A 19 18.73 5.35 3.20
CA ASP A 19 18.14 6.58 3.73
C ASP A 19 16.68 6.69 3.24
N LEU A 20 15.84 7.36 4.02
CA LEU A 20 14.43 7.51 3.67
C LEU A 20 14.17 8.82 2.95
N ARG A 21 13.28 8.76 1.96
CA ARG A 21 12.69 9.94 1.33
C ARG A 21 11.18 9.74 1.22
N HIS A 22 10.45 10.48 2.02
CA HIS A 22 9.00 10.49 1.95
C HIS A 22 8.53 11.61 1.02
N ILE A 23 7.71 11.27 0.02
CA ILE A 23 7.19 12.23 -0.96
C ILE A 23 5.68 12.36 -0.76
N ILE A 24 5.22 13.60 -0.57
CA ILE A 24 3.79 13.93 -0.56
C ILE A 24 3.43 14.56 -1.90
N TYR A 25 2.78 13.80 -2.77
CA TYR A 25 2.30 14.34 -4.05
C TYR A 25 1.11 15.28 -3.88
N LYS A 26 0.22 14.97 -2.93
CA LYS A 26 -0.95 15.78 -2.59
C LYS A 26 -1.27 15.60 -1.12
N SER A 27 -1.31 16.69 -0.35
CA SER A 27 -1.81 16.68 1.02
C SER A 27 -3.34 16.49 1.06
N ALA A 28 -3.87 16.00 2.19
CA ALA A 28 -5.30 15.79 2.37
C ALA A 28 -6.12 17.05 2.02
N ASP A 29 -5.76 18.18 2.61
CA ASP A 29 -6.46 19.46 2.47
C ASP A 29 -6.16 20.21 1.15
N ALA A 30 -5.24 19.70 0.32
CA ALA A 30 -4.89 20.33 -0.94
C ALA A 30 -5.85 19.91 -2.06
N PRO A 31 -6.49 20.83 -2.81
CA PRO A 31 -7.32 20.46 -3.94
C PRO A 31 -6.47 19.93 -5.12
N TRP A 32 -7.02 18.96 -5.87
CA TRP A 32 -6.35 18.34 -7.03
C TRP A 32 -5.75 19.36 -8.01
N ARG A 33 -6.48 20.44 -8.30
CA ARG A 33 -6.03 21.49 -9.23
C ARG A 33 -4.66 22.08 -8.85
N ARG A 34 -4.36 22.18 -7.56
CA ARG A 34 -3.06 22.69 -7.05
C ARG A 34 -1.97 21.60 -7.05
N ALA A 35 -2.36 20.34 -6.90
CA ALA A 35 -1.43 19.21 -6.84
C ALA A 35 -1.14 18.56 -8.21
N ARG A 36 -1.82 18.97 -9.29
CA ARG A 36 -1.66 18.37 -10.63
C ARG A 36 -0.21 18.27 -11.09
N LYS A 37 0.60 19.33 -10.89
CA LYS A 37 2.03 19.31 -11.23
C LYS A 37 2.78 18.28 -10.39
N SER A 38 2.54 18.25 -9.09
CA SER A 38 3.16 17.29 -8.17
C SER A 38 2.79 15.85 -8.53
N LEU A 39 1.53 15.57 -8.85
CA LEU A 39 1.07 14.23 -9.24
C LEU A 39 1.69 13.78 -10.56
N GLY A 40 1.91 14.71 -11.50
CA GLY A 40 2.70 14.42 -12.70
C GLY A 40 4.15 14.05 -12.42
N LEU A 41 4.73 14.44 -11.27
CA LEU A 41 6.09 14.03 -10.89
C LEU A 41 6.19 12.53 -10.60
N MET A 42 5.08 11.84 -10.31
CA MET A 42 5.07 10.37 -10.17
C MET A 42 5.58 9.67 -11.43
N LEU A 43 5.41 10.31 -12.59
CA LEU A 43 5.83 9.78 -13.90
C LEU A 43 7.29 10.13 -14.23
N ARG A 44 7.98 10.89 -13.38
CA ARG A 44 9.36 11.31 -13.64
C ARG A 44 10.33 10.17 -13.33
N GLU A 45 11.06 9.74 -14.35
CA GLU A 45 12.13 8.75 -14.21
C GLU A 45 13.18 9.16 -13.16
N GLY A 46 13.69 8.16 -12.43
CA GLY A 46 14.72 8.33 -11.41
C GLY A 46 14.25 9.00 -10.11
N LEU A 47 12.97 9.36 -10.00
CA LEU A 47 12.39 9.84 -8.74
C LEU A 47 12.13 8.68 -7.77
N LEU A 48 11.58 7.58 -8.30
CA LEU A 48 11.36 6.34 -7.59
C LEU A 48 12.66 5.52 -7.60
N LYS A 49 12.98 4.95 -6.45
CA LYS A 49 14.10 4.03 -6.25
C LYS A 49 13.56 2.74 -5.63
N GLU A 50 14.38 2.11 -4.82
CA GLU A 50 14.06 0.96 -3.99
C GLU A 50 13.02 1.30 -2.91
N ASN A 51 12.12 0.36 -2.62
CA ASN A 51 10.96 0.58 -1.76
C ASN A 51 11.09 -0.19 -0.44
N ILE A 52 10.74 0.50 0.65
CA ILE A 52 10.77 -0.02 2.02
C ILE A 52 9.36 0.08 2.58
N ASP A 53 8.46 -0.74 2.03
CA ASP A 53 7.01 -0.61 2.21
C ASP A 53 6.55 -0.61 3.67
N GLY A 54 7.21 -1.41 4.52
CA GLY A 54 6.89 -1.43 5.96
C GLY A 54 7.10 -0.08 6.64
N GLU A 55 8.16 0.65 6.30
CA GLU A 55 8.41 1.99 6.87
C GLU A 55 7.50 3.05 6.21
N ALA A 56 7.20 2.90 4.91
CA ALA A 56 6.24 3.76 4.22
C ALA A 56 4.83 3.64 4.84
N LEU A 57 4.40 2.42 5.18
CA LEU A 57 3.14 2.16 5.88
C LEU A 57 3.09 2.83 7.26
N LEU A 58 4.13 2.67 8.07
CA LEU A 58 4.21 3.31 9.39
C LEU A 58 4.15 4.84 9.26
N TRP A 59 4.90 5.41 8.32
CA TRP A 59 4.90 6.86 8.10
C TRP A 59 3.53 7.38 7.63
N ALA A 60 2.87 6.67 6.72
CA ALA A 60 1.53 7.03 6.27
C ALA A 60 0.49 6.88 7.38
N HIS A 61 0.60 5.83 8.19
CA HIS A 61 -0.23 5.54 9.35
C HIS A 61 -0.13 6.65 10.41
N GLU A 62 1.07 7.05 10.83
CA GLU A 62 1.28 8.13 11.80
C GLU A 62 0.65 9.44 11.34
N ARG A 63 0.84 9.78 10.05
CA ARG A 63 0.23 10.97 9.45
C ARG A 63 -1.31 10.91 9.45
N LEU A 64 -1.87 9.73 9.22
CA LEU A 64 -3.30 9.51 9.23
C LEU A 64 -3.88 9.52 10.65
N LEU A 65 -3.15 9.04 11.66
CA LEU A 65 -3.57 9.12 13.06
C LEU A 65 -3.64 10.56 13.57
N ALA A 66 -2.75 11.44 13.10
CA ALA A 66 -2.75 12.86 13.48
C ALA A 66 -3.96 13.65 12.93
N ARG A 67 -4.81 13.03 12.11
CA ARG A 67 -5.99 13.64 11.50
C ARG A 67 -7.22 13.61 12.44
N PRO A 68 -8.06 14.66 12.44
CA PRO A 68 -9.27 14.74 13.26
C PRO A 68 -10.41 13.83 12.77
N GLU A 69 -10.37 13.36 11.53
CA GLU A 69 -11.39 12.49 10.95
C GLU A 69 -11.53 11.19 11.78
N GLN A 70 -12.78 10.84 12.13
CA GLN A 70 -13.07 9.69 12.98
C GLN A 70 -12.65 8.37 12.34
N ARG A 71 -13.07 8.18 11.08
CA ARG A 71 -12.79 6.99 10.29
C ARG A 71 -11.51 7.20 9.48
N ARG A 72 -10.60 6.23 9.56
CA ARG A 72 -9.23 6.35 9.03
C ARG A 72 -8.94 5.14 8.16
N ILE A 73 -8.94 5.35 6.84
CA ILE A 73 -8.63 4.30 5.86
C ILE A 73 -7.26 4.60 5.25
N LEU A 74 -6.36 3.62 5.33
CA LEU A 74 -5.07 3.63 4.66
C LEU A 74 -5.14 2.68 3.47
N MET A 75 -5.10 3.24 2.26
CA MET A 75 -5.08 2.49 1.01
C MET A 75 -3.67 2.41 0.43
N VAL A 76 -3.17 1.19 0.22
CA VAL A 76 -1.90 0.90 -0.43
C VAL A 76 -2.15 0.60 -1.90
N ILE A 77 -1.38 1.21 -2.79
CA ILE A 77 -1.36 0.85 -4.21
C ILE A 77 0.09 0.47 -4.51
N SER A 78 0.33 -0.80 -4.85
CA SER A 78 1.68 -1.32 -5.07
C SER A 78 1.74 -2.16 -6.35
N ASP A 79 2.84 -2.05 -7.08
CA ASP A 79 3.18 -2.86 -8.24
C ASP A 79 4.21 -3.96 -7.92
N GLY A 80 4.61 -4.13 -6.66
CA GLY A 80 5.69 -5.05 -6.29
C GLY A 80 5.81 -5.39 -4.81
N ALA A 81 6.91 -6.10 -4.51
CA ALA A 81 7.34 -6.48 -3.16
C ALA A 81 8.43 -5.52 -2.64
N PRO A 82 8.67 -5.46 -1.32
CA PRO A 82 9.72 -4.61 -0.76
C PRO A 82 11.11 -5.07 -1.22
N VAL A 83 11.87 -4.16 -1.82
CA VAL A 83 13.20 -4.43 -2.38
C VAL A 83 14.12 -3.26 -2.08
N ASP A 84 15.27 -3.56 -1.48
CA ASP A 84 16.40 -2.66 -1.26
C ASP A 84 17.72 -3.44 -1.25
N ASP A 85 18.53 -3.30 -2.30
CA ASP A 85 19.77 -4.03 -2.56
C ASP A 85 20.79 -3.83 -1.42
N SER A 86 20.89 -2.60 -0.92
CA SER A 86 21.84 -2.27 0.15
C SER A 86 21.52 -3.03 1.44
N THR A 87 20.24 -3.16 1.78
CA THR A 87 19.78 -3.90 2.96
C THR A 87 19.81 -5.40 2.69
N LEU A 88 19.33 -5.87 1.55
CA LEU A 88 19.22 -7.29 1.23
C LEU A 88 20.57 -7.97 1.01
N SER A 89 21.60 -7.25 0.57
CA SER A 89 22.94 -7.82 0.36
C SER A 89 23.68 -8.21 1.65
N VAL A 90 23.23 -7.71 2.81
CA VAL A 90 23.91 -7.92 4.11
C VAL A 90 22.97 -8.38 5.22
N ASN A 91 21.72 -8.70 4.88
CA ASN A 91 20.72 -9.25 5.78
C ASN A 91 20.11 -10.53 5.17
N PRO A 92 19.37 -11.35 5.94
CA PRO A 92 18.58 -12.44 5.38
C PRO A 92 17.65 -11.94 4.27
N GLY A 93 17.47 -12.73 3.19
CA GLY A 93 16.68 -12.31 2.02
C GLY A 93 15.21 -11.96 2.30
N ASN A 94 14.65 -12.41 3.44
CA ASN A 94 13.31 -12.08 3.88
C ASN A 94 13.24 -10.94 4.91
N TYR A 95 14.33 -10.17 5.10
CA TYR A 95 14.41 -9.14 6.13
C TYR A 95 13.31 -8.07 5.98
N LEU A 96 13.17 -7.51 4.78
CA LEU A 96 12.16 -6.48 4.49
C LEU A 96 10.75 -7.05 4.43
N GLU A 97 10.58 -8.25 3.89
CA GLU A 97 9.28 -8.94 3.86
C GLU A 97 8.76 -9.20 5.27
N ARG A 98 9.62 -9.72 6.17
CA ARG A 98 9.26 -9.96 7.57
C ARG A 98 8.89 -8.65 8.28
N HIS A 99 9.58 -7.56 7.98
CA HIS A 99 9.23 -6.25 8.51
C HIS A 99 7.86 -5.78 7.99
N LEU A 100 7.61 -5.85 6.69
CA LEU A 100 6.32 -5.51 6.08
C LEU A 100 5.17 -6.30 6.70
N ARG A 101 5.31 -7.63 6.82
CA ARG A 101 4.28 -8.49 7.43
C ARG A 101 3.94 -8.08 8.85
N ARG A 102 4.96 -7.80 9.68
CA ARG A 102 4.77 -7.35 11.07
C ARG A 102 4.03 -6.01 11.14
N VAL A 103 4.39 -5.07 10.26
CA VAL A 103 3.72 -3.76 10.21
C VAL A 103 2.26 -3.92 9.80
N ILE A 104 1.98 -4.70 8.75
CA ILE A 104 0.60 -4.95 8.30
C ILE A 104 -0.21 -5.59 9.42
N GLU A 105 0.30 -6.67 10.03
CA GLU A 105 -0.36 -7.37 11.12
C GLU A 105 -0.67 -6.42 12.29
N TRP A 106 0.29 -5.59 12.69
CA TRP A 106 0.08 -4.59 13.73
C TRP A 106 -0.99 -3.56 13.35
N ILE A 107 -0.97 -3.04 12.12
CA ILE A 107 -1.99 -2.08 11.66
C ILE A 107 -3.38 -2.73 11.71
N GLU A 108 -3.52 -3.96 11.21
CA GLU A 108 -4.78 -4.68 11.08
C GLU A 108 -5.36 -5.18 12.41
N THR A 109 -4.51 -5.45 13.42
CA THR A 109 -4.94 -6.08 14.68
C THR A 109 -4.93 -5.14 15.88
N MET A 110 -4.07 -4.13 15.89
CA MET A 110 -3.84 -3.28 17.06
C MET A 110 -4.20 -1.81 16.84
N SER A 111 -4.33 -1.37 15.59
CA SER A 111 -4.55 0.03 15.24
C SER A 111 -6.01 0.30 14.84
N PRO A 112 -6.52 1.52 15.08
CA PRO A 112 -7.87 1.91 14.64
C PRO A 112 -7.95 2.23 13.14
N VAL A 113 -6.84 2.13 12.40
CA VAL A 113 -6.77 2.40 10.96
C VAL A 113 -7.18 1.16 10.16
N GLU A 114 -8.15 1.34 9.26
CA GLU A 114 -8.55 0.32 8.30
C GLU A 114 -7.56 0.27 7.14
N LEU A 115 -6.90 -0.87 6.97
CA LEU A 115 -5.94 -1.09 5.90
C LEU A 115 -6.59 -1.81 4.72
N VAL A 116 -6.38 -1.29 3.51
CA VAL A 116 -6.77 -1.92 2.23
C VAL A 116 -5.64 -1.80 1.21
N ALA A 117 -5.53 -2.76 0.30
CA ALA A 117 -4.46 -2.78 -0.71
C ALA A 117 -4.94 -3.11 -2.12
N ILE A 118 -4.34 -2.49 -3.12
CA ILE A 118 -4.50 -2.77 -4.54
C ILE A 118 -3.13 -3.13 -5.12
N GLY A 119 -3.00 -4.35 -5.60
CA GLY A 119 -1.82 -4.83 -6.31
C GLY A 119 -1.97 -4.63 -7.81
N ILE A 120 -1.03 -3.97 -8.48
CA ILE A 120 -1.04 -3.79 -9.94
C ILE A 120 -0.03 -4.76 -10.55
N GLY A 121 -0.51 -5.76 -11.30
CA GLY A 121 0.35 -6.79 -11.89
C GLY A 121 1.07 -7.69 -10.86
N HIS A 122 0.77 -7.51 -9.58
CA HIS A 122 1.42 -8.21 -8.48
C HIS A 122 0.40 -8.64 -7.43
N ASP A 123 0.47 -9.90 -6.99
CA ASP A 123 -0.41 -10.40 -5.95
C ASP A 123 -0.01 -9.85 -4.57
N VAL A 124 -0.86 -8.98 -4.01
CA VAL A 124 -0.68 -8.40 -2.66
C VAL A 124 -1.56 -9.07 -1.61
N THR A 125 -2.46 -10.00 -2.00
CA THR A 125 -3.41 -10.69 -1.10
C THR A 125 -2.71 -11.59 -0.08
N ARG A 126 -1.48 -12.00 -0.40
CA ARG A 126 -0.56 -12.72 0.51
C ARG A 126 -0.05 -11.90 1.70
N TYR A 127 -0.27 -10.58 1.71
CA TYR A 127 0.16 -9.69 2.78
C TYR A 127 -1.01 -9.03 3.50
N TYR A 128 -1.99 -8.54 2.76
CA TYR A 128 -3.09 -7.72 3.28
C TYR A 128 -4.39 -8.52 3.31
N LYS A 129 -5.14 -8.43 4.42
CA LYS A 129 -6.43 -9.13 4.57
C LYS A 129 -7.49 -8.61 3.60
N ARG A 130 -7.54 -7.29 3.39
CA ARG A 130 -8.43 -6.62 2.44
C ARG A 130 -7.62 -6.15 1.24
N ALA A 131 -7.59 -6.98 0.21
CA ALA A 131 -6.80 -6.71 -0.99
C ALA A 131 -7.45 -7.20 -2.27
N VAL A 132 -7.09 -6.52 -3.36
CA VAL A 132 -7.46 -6.89 -4.72
C VAL A 132 -6.26 -6.71 -5.64
N THR A 133 -6.12 -7.60 -6.61
CA THR A 133 -5.07 -7.53 -7.62
C THR A 133 -5.70 -7.22 -8.97
N ILE A 134 -5.22 -6.17 -9.61
CA ILE A 134 -5.61 -5.76 -10.96
C ILE A 134 -4.45 -6.04 -11.93
N VAL A 135 -4.78 -6.21 -13.21
CA VAL A 135 -3.78 -6.53 -14.24
C VAL A 135 -3.04 -5.27 -14.69
N ASP A 136 -3.77 -4.16 -14.84
CA ASP A 136 -3.28 -2.90 -15.38
C ASP A 136 -3.79 -1.70 -14.55
N ALA A 137 -3.17 -0.54 -14.76
CA ALA A 137 -3.53 0.69 -14.05
C ALA A 137 -4.85 1.31 -14.54
N GLU A 138 -5.40 0.91 -15.68
CA GLU A 138 -6.66 1.46 -16.20
C GLU A 138 -7.85 1.03 -15.32
N GLN A 139 -7.75 -0.16 -14.72
CA GLN A 139 -8.74 -0.70 -13.77
C GLN A 139 -8.72 0.00 -12.41
N LEU A 140 -7.62 0.70 -12.07
CA LEU A 140 -7.38 1.24 -10.72
C LEU A 140 -8.52 2.12 -10.23
N GLY A 141 -9.02 3.02 -11.08
CA GLY A 141 -10.07 3.98 -10.69
C GLY A 141 -11.37 3.30 -10.26
N GLY A 142 -11.81 2.28 -11.00
CA GLY A 142 -13.01 1.50 -10.65
C GLY A 142 -12.78 0.68 -9.39
N THR A 143 -11.66 -0.04 -9.32
CA THR A 143 -11.31 -0.87 -8.17
C THR A 143 -11.18 -0.06 -6.86
N MET A 144 -10.62 1.15 -6.91
CA MET A 144 -10.57 2.03 -5.74
C MET A 144 -11.96 2.36 -5.20
N LEU A 145 -12.92 2.66 -6.08
CA LEU A 145 -14.30 2.94 -5.68
C LEU A 145 -14.97 1.71 -5.09
N ASP A 146 -14.78 0.53 -5.70
CA ASP A 146 -15.35 -0.72 -5.21
C ASP A 146 -14.82 -1.10 -3.82
N GLN A 147 -13.51 -0.96 -3.60
CA GLN A 147 -12.89 -1.20 -2.29
C GLN A 147 -13.39 -0.24 -1.22
N LEU A 148 -13.59 1.04 -1.58
CA LEU A 148 -14.18 2.00 -0.65
C LEU A 148 -15.64 1.68 -0.37
N ALA A 149 -16.43 1.32 -1.38
CA ALA A 149 -17.83 0.94 -1.21
C ALA A 149 -17.99 -0.27 -0.28
N SER A 150 -17.18 -1.32 -0.47
CA SER A 150 -17.21 -2.51 0.38
C SER A 150 -16.93 -2.22 1.86
N LEU A 151 -16.11 -1.21 2.14
CA LEU A 151 -15.84 -0.79 3.52
C LEU A 151 -17.07 -0.16 4.19
N PHE A 152 -17.99 0.45 3.44
CA PHE A 152 -19.25 0.98 4.00
C PHE A 152 -20.31 -0.11 4.15
N ASP A 153 -20.36 -1.08 3.24
CA ASP A 153 -21.33 -2.19 3.31
C ASP A 153 -21.05 -3.16 4.48
N GLU A 154 -19.78 -3.30 4.89
CA GLU A 154 -19.39 -4.10 6.07
C GLU A 154 -19.94 -3.54 7.40
N GLU A 155 -20.23 -2.24 7.48
CA GLU A 155 -20.81 -1.60 8.69
C GLU A 155 -22.33 -1.80 8.79
N ASP A 156 -23.02 -1.98 7.65
CA ASP A 156 -24.49 -2.11 7.57
C ASP A 156 -24.99 -3.58 7.62
N GLY A 157 -24.08 -4.56 7.67
CA GLY A 157 -24.38 -5.96 7.34
C GLY A 157 -24.24 -6.99 8.47
N GLY A 158 -25.19 -7.00 9.40
CA GLY A 158 -25.72 -8.29 9.84
C GLY A 158 -26.29 -9.01 8.61
N ALA A 159 -25.65 -10.12 8.22
CA ALA A 159 -25.94 -10.97 7.05
C ALA A 159 -25.54 -10.39 5.67
N ALA A 160 -24.45 -10.94 5.12
CA ALA A 160 -24.00 -10.69 3.76
C ALA A 160 -24.92 -11.36 2.71
N PRO A 161 -25.30 -10.69 1.61
CA PRO A 161 -25.82 -11.37 0.43
C PRO A 161 -24.66 -11.94 -0.39
N SER A 162 -24.73 -13.24 -0.67
CA SER A 162 -23.80 -13.95 -1.52
C SER A 162 -23.86 -13.42 -2.96
N LEU A 163 -22.75 -12.82 -3.41
CA LEU A 163 -22.56 -12.43 -4.81
C LEU A 163 -22.36 -13.68 -5.68
N GLN A 164 -23.45 -14.23 -6.21
CA GLN A 164 -23.37 -15.15 -7.35
C GLN A 164 -23.44 -14.36 -8.67
N PRO A 165 -22.64 -14.72 -9.70
CA PRO A 165 -22.69 -14.04 -10.99
C PRO A 165 -24.02 -14.36 -11.71
N ARG A 166 -24.82 -13.32 -11.98
CA ARG A 166 -26.07 -13.46 -12.75
C ARG A 166 -25.73 -13.80 -14.20
N ARG A 167 -25.90 -15.08 -14.58
CA ARG A 167 -25.93 -15.53 -15.97
C ARG A 167 -27.07 -14.81 -16.71
N ARG A 168 -26.72 -13.96 -17.69
CA ARG A 168 -27.68 -13.36 -18.64
C ARG A 168 -28.34 -14.47 -19.47
N GLY A 169 -29.61 -14.71 -19.24
CA GLY A 169 -30.44 -15.59 -20.06
C GLY A 169 -30.67 -14.99 -21.46
N GLY A 170 -30.26 -15.71 -22.49
CA GLY A 170 -30.56 -15.38 -23.88
C GLY A 170 -32.05 -15.57 -24.16
N ARG A 171 -32.69 -14.50 -24.68
CA ARG A 171 -34.01 -14.56 -25.30
C ARG A 171 -33.93 -15.40 -26.58
N ARG A 172 -34.68 -16.50 -26.65
CA ARG A 172 -35.06 -17.12 -27.92
C ARG A 172 -36.17 -16.29 -28.56
N ALA A 173 -35.96 -15.92 -29.82
CA ALA A 173 -36.99 -15.36 -30.69
C ALA A 173 -38.00 -16.45 -31.10
N ALA A 174 -39.17 -15.97 -31.52
CA ALA A 174 -40.37 -16.69 -31.92
C ALA A 174 -40.16 -17.85 -32.90
#